data_AF-A0A434RRS6-F1
#
_entry.id   AF-A0A434RRS6-F1
#
_cell.length_a   1.000
_cell.length_b   1.000
_cell.length_c   1.000
_cell.angle_alpha   90.00
_cell.angle_beta   90.00
_cell.angle_gamma   90.00
#
_symmetry.space_group_name_H-M   'P 1'
#
loop_
_entity.id
_entity.type
_entity.pdbx_description
1 polymer ?
#
loop_
_entity_poly.entity_id
_entity_poly.type
_entity_poly.pdbx_seq_one_letter_code
_entity_poly.pdbx_strand_id
1 'polypeptide(L)'
;MLQTRQNSLGVKFEAQCRAFEKDPFPGLAVRKDRLKRLLALTEKHEAEICTAIDSDFTRRAAQETRLAELFVVRAGIKHAIRHLRGWMRERRVATSLPFLPGRNRLLPQPLGVVGIVSPWNYPV
;
A
#
# COMPACT_ATOMS: atom_id res chain seq x y z
N MET A 1 24.37 5.53 22.43
CA MET A 1 23.57 4.45 21.81
C MET A 1 22.37 4.92 20.96
N LEU A 2 21.90 6.17 21.10
CA LEU A 2 20.77 6.72 20.31
C LEU A 2 21.16 7.24 18.90
N GLN A 3 22.39 7.74 18.71
CA GLN A 3 22.84 8.30 17.42
C GLN A 3 22.94 7.27 16.27
N THR A 4 23.23 6.00 16.56
CA THR A 4 23.41 4.97 15.53
C THR A 4 22.08 4.52 14.91
N ARG A 5 20.95 4.64 15.62
CA ARG A 5 19.61 4.30 15.11
C ARG A 5 19.02 5.36 14.18
N GLN A 6 19.35 6.63 14.41
CA GLN A 6 18.86 7.74 13.58
C GLN A 6 19.39 7.65 12.14
N ASN A 7 20.60 7.10 11.97
CA ASN A 7 21.25 6.97 10.67
C ASN A 7 20.65 5.85 9.80
N SER A 8 20.17 4.75 10.40
CA SER A 8 19.66 3.60 9.61
C SER A 8 18.29 3.85 8.97
N LEU A 9 17.44 4.65 9.62
CA LEU A 9 16.15 5.05 9.03
C LEU A 9 16.35 6.02 7.86
N GLY A 10 17.26 7.01 8.03
CA GLY A 10 17.62 7.94 6.96
C GLY A 10 18.15 7.20 5.72
N VAL A 11 19.08 6.27 5.90
CA VAL A 11 19.62 5.44 4.81
C VAL A 11 18.52 4.63 4.09
N LYS A 12 17.58 4.02 4.82
CA LYS A 12 16.46 3.28 4.22
C LYS A 12 15.50 4.20 3.46
N PHE A 13 15.20 5.36 4.01
CA PHE A 13 14.35 6.35 3.37
C PHE A 13 14.99 6.86 2.07
N GLU A 14 16.27 7.22 2.09
CA GLU A 14 17.00 7.62 0.88
C GLU A 14 17.02 6.52 -0.18
N ALA A 15 17.19 5.25 0.22
CA ALA A 15 17.13 4.13 -0.71
C ALA A 15 15.74 4.00 -1.36
N GLN A 16 14.67 4.25 -0.62
CA GLN A 16 13.30 4.29 -1.15
C GLN A 16 13.09 5.47 -2.11
N CYS A 17 13.59 6.67 -1.77
CA CYS A 17 13.54 7.84 -2.65
C CYS A 17 14.27 7.57 -3.98
N ARG A 18 15.49 7.03 -3.93
CA ARG A 18 16.25 6.64 -5.12
C ARG A 18 15.55 5.56 -5.95
N ALA A 19 14.84 4.62 -5.29
CA ALA A 19 14.06 3.61 -6.00
C ALA A 19 12.84 4.22 -6.70
N PHE A 20 12.16 5.20 -6.07
CA PHE A 20 11.07 5.94 -6.67
C PHE A 20 11.52 6.77 -7.87
N GLU A 21 12.66 7.47 -7.78
CA GLU A 21 13.21 8.26 -8.89
C GLU A 21 13.49 7.41 -10.15
N LYS A 22 13.86 6.13 -9.97
CA LYS A 22 14.10 5.20 -11.09
C LYS A 22 12.84 4.71 -11.78
N ASP A 23 11.73 4.58 -11.06
CA ASP A 23 10.43 4.11 -11.56
C ASP A 23 9.29 4.87 -10.88
N PRO A 24 9.09 6.17 -11.22
CA PRO A 24 8.12 7.01 -10.52
C PRO A 24 6.68 6.67 -10.90
N PHE A 25 6.45 6.06 -12.07
CA PHE A 25 5.12 5.76 -12.60
C PHE A 25 4.94 4.28 -12.94
N PRO A 26 5.00 3.36 -11.95
CA PRO A 26 4.87 1.94 -12.22
C PRO A 26 3.54 1.65 -12.90
N GLY A 27 3.59 0.90 -14.01
CA GLY A 27 2.43 0.55 -14.80
C GLY A 27 1.46 -0.39 -14.06
N LEU A 28 0.27 -0.59 -14.64
CA LEU A 28 -0.79 -1.42 -14.06
C LEU A 28 -0.30 -2.84 -13.71
N ALA A 29 0.48 -3.47 -14.60
CA ALA A 29 0.98 -4.82 -14.42
C ALA A 29 1.90 -4.93 -13.18
N VAL A 30 2.85 -4.00 -13.05
CA VAL A 30 3.79 -3.94 -11.91
C VAL A 30 3.05 -3.73 -10.60
N ARG A 31 2.07 -2.81 -10.56
CA ARG A 31 1.29 -2.58 -9.35
C ARG A 31 0.44 -3.80 -8.96
N LYS A 32 -0.18 -4.47 -9.94
CA LYS A 32 -0.93 -5.72 -9.70
C LYS A 32 -0.03 -6.85 -9.21
N ASP A 33 1.17 -6.98 -9.77
CA ASP A 33 2.16 -7.96 -9.31
C ASP A 33 2.53 -7.72 -7.84
N ARG A 34 2.88 -6.49 -7.48
CA ARG A 34 3.20 -6.11 -6.08
C ARG A 34 2.03 -6.44 -5.13
N LEU A 35 0.78 -6.14 -5.52
CA LEU A 35 -0.41 -6.50 -4.73
C LEU A 35 -0.61 -8.02 -4.61
N LYS A 36 -0.36 -8.80 -5.67
CA LYS A 36 -0.44 -10.26 -5.62
C LYS A 36 0.63 -10.87 -4.72
N ARG A 37 1.85 -10.32 -4.75
CA ARG A 37 2.93 -10.73 -3.84
C ARG A 37 2.59 -10.43 -2.39
N LEU A 38 1.98 -9.28 -2.10
CA LEU A 38 1.48 -8.95 -0.76
C LEU A 38 0.39 -9.92 -0.31
N LEU A 39 -0.58 -10.24 -1.20
CA LEU A 39 -1.60 -11.24 -0.91
C LEU A 39 -0.96 -12.61 -0.57
N ALA A 40 -0.06 -13.09 -1.42
CA ALA A 40 0.65 -14.35 -1.19
C ALA A 40 1.45 -14.36 0.12
N LEU A 41 2.10 -13.24 0.49
CA LEU A 41 2.82 -13.11 1.75
C LEU A 41 1.85 -13.23 2.94
N THR A 42 0.72 -12.53 2.91
CA THR A 42 -0.29 -12.61 3.99
C THR A 42 -0.96 -13.97 4.10
N GLU A 43 -1.12 -14.69 2.99
CA GLU A 43 -1.66 -16.06 2.97
C GLU A 43 -0.64 -17.06 3.51
N LYS A 44 0.63 -16.96 3.05
CA LYS A 44 1.72 -17.84 3.46
C LYS A 44 2.01 -17.75 4.96
N HIS A 45 2.00 -16.55 5.54
CA HIS A 45 2.39 -16.30 6.93
C HIS A 45 1.19 -16.18 7.88
N GLU A 46 -0.01 -16.64 7.49
CA GLU A 46 -1.21 -16.55 8.34
C GLU A 46 -1.00 -17.08 9.75
N ALA A 47 -0.48 -18.31 9.87
CA ALA A 47 -0.31 -18.96 11.17
C ALA A 47 0.70 -18.21 12.04
N GLU A 48 1.83 -17.78 11.46
CA GLU A 48 2.86 -17.01 12.15
C GLU A 48 2.32 -15.66 12.66
N ILE A 49 1.51 -14.97 11.84
CA ILE A 49 0.86 -13.71 12.22
C ILE A 49 -0.12 -13.94 13.39
N CYS A 50 -0.95 -14.99 13.32
CA CYS A 50 -1.86 -15.32 14.42
C CYS A 50 -1.11 -15.62 15.72
N THR A 51 0.00 -16.37 15.66
CA THR A 51 0.82 -16.67 16.83
C THR A 51 1.47 -15.41 17.42
N ALA A 52 1.98 -14.51 16.58
CA ALA A 52 2.56 -13.25 17.04
C ALA A 52 1.52 -12.38 17.76
N ILE A 53 0.35 -12.19 17.16
CA ILE A 53 -0.73 -11.40 17.77
C ILE A 53 -1.24 -12.05 19.06
N ASP A 54 -1.36 -13.38 19.10
CA ASP A 54 -1.75 -14.07 20.34
C ASP A 54 -0.74 -13.80 21.47
N SER A 55 0.55 -13.82 21.15
CA SER A 55 1.62 -13.53 22.11
C SER A 55 1.62 -12.08 22.60
N ASP A 56 1.29 -11.12 21.73
CA ASP A 56 1.24 -9.69 22.08
C ASP A 56 0.01 -9.34 22.94
N PHE A 57 -1.11 -10.04 22.75
CA PHE A 57 -2.40 -9.73 23.38
C PHE A 57 -2.82 -10.72 24.48
N THR A 58 -1.99 -11.70 24.82
CA THR A 58 -2.22 -12.66 25.90
C THR A 58 -3.58 -13.39 25.75
N ARG A 59 -3.73 -14.23 24.72
CA ARG A 59 -4.89 -15.10 24.40
C ARG A 59 -5.93 -14.51 23.45
N ARG A 60 -5.52 -13.77 22.41
CA ARG A 60 -6.46 -13.38 21.34
C ARG A 60 -6.82 -14.59 20.49
N ALA A 61 -8.11 -14.84 20.30
CA ALA A 61 -8.55 -15.99 19.51
C ALA A 61 -8.04 -15.87 18.07
N ALA A 62 -7.45 -16.95 17.54
CA ALA A 62 -6.94 -16.95 16.17
C ALA A 62 -8.03 -16.66 15.12
N GLN A 63 -9.28 -17.05 15.39
CA GLN A 63 -10.43 -16.70 14.53
C GLN A 63 -10.67 -15.19 14.46
N GLU A 64 -10.52 -14.49 15.59
CA GLU A 64 -10.68 -13.05 15.64
C GLU A 64 -9.58 -12.36 14.82
N THR A 65 -8.32 -12.79 14.98
CA THR A 65 -7.20 -12.28 14.19
C THR A 65 -7.40 -12.53 12.69
N ARG A 66 -7.86 -13.72 12.30
CA ARG A 66 -8.15 -14.05 10.90
C ARG A 66 -9.23 -13.14 10.32
N LEU A 67 -10.28 -12.86 11.07
CA LEU A 67 -11.41 -12.07 10.57
C LEU A 67 -11.15 -10.56 10.59
N ALA A 68 -10.58 -10.05 11.67
CA ALA A 68 -10.43 -8.61 11.87
C ALA A 68 -9.18 -8.03 11.20
N GLU A 69 -8.10 -8.81 11.13
CA GLU A 69 -6.83 -8.37 10.54
C GLU A 69 -6.69 -8.90 9.11
N LEU A 70 -6.53 -10.22 8.99
CA LEU A 70 -6.11 -10.85 7.73
C LEU A 70 -7.18 -10.79 6.65
N PHE A 71 -8.44 -11.03 7.01
CA PHE A 71 -9.53 -10.96 6.04
C PHE A 71 -9.70 -9.55 5.51
N VAL A 72 -9.63 -8.51 6.36
CA VAL A 72 -9.75 -7.11 5.95
C VAL A 72 -8.62 -6.73 4.98
N VAL A 73 -7.38 -7.07 5.32
CA VAL A 73 -6.22 -6.82 4.46
C VAL A 73 -6.35 -7.55 3.12
N ARG A 74 -6.66 -8.85 3.13
CA ARG A 74 -6.82 -9.65 1.90
C ARG A 74 -7.98 -9.16 1.04
N ALA A 75 -9.10 -8.79 1.66
CA ALA A 75 -10.25 -8.23 0.97
C ALA A 75 -9.91 -6.88 0.32
N GLY A 76 -9.19 -6.00 1.04
CA GLY A 76 -8.68 -4.73 0.54
C GLY A 76 -7.74 -4.92 -0.67
N ILE A 77 -6.79 -5.84 -0.58
CA ILE A 77 -5.87 -6.18 -1.68
C ILE A 77 -6.64 -6.69 -2.90
N LYS A 78 -7.56 -7.64 -2.71
CA LYS A 78 -8.39 -8.20 -3.79
C LYS A 78 -9.28 -7.11 -4.43
N HIS A 79 -9.84 -6.22 -3.61
CA HIS A 79 -10.62 -5.08 -4.09
C HIS A 79 -9.74 -4.13 -4.93
N ALA A 80 -8.53 -3.79 -4.46
CA ALA A 80 -7.60 -2.96 -5.19
C ALA A 80 -7.22 -3.59 -6.54
N ILE A 81 -6.85 -4.88 -6.57
CA ILE A 81 -6.51 -5.59 -7.82
C ILE A 81 -7.65 -5.50 -8.86
N ARG A 82 -8.90 -5.64 -8.42
CA ARG A 82 -10.09 -5.57 -9.30
C ARG A 82 -10.31 -4.17 -9.88
N HIS A 83 -10.12 -3.12 -9.10
CA HIS A 83 -10.51 -1.75 -9.48
C HIS A 83 -9.34 -0.86 -9.96
N LEU A 84 -8.09 -1.27 -9.72
CA LEU A 84 -6.90 -0.45 -9.96
C LEU A 84 -6.80 0.12 -11.38
N ARG A 85 -7.22 -0.63 -12.41
CA ARG A 85 -7.23 -0.14 -13.79
C ARG A 85 -8.10 1.11 -13.95
N GLY A 86 -9.26 1.15 -13.30
CA GLY A 86 -10.17 2.29 -13.33
C GLY A 86 -9.64 3.47 -12.51
N TRP A 87 -8.99 3.19 -11.38
CA TRP A 87 -8.39 4.23 -10.54
C TRP A 87 -7.22 4.95 -11.21
N MET A 88 -6.41 4.23 -11.98
CA MET A 88 -5.26 4.80 -12.72
C MET A 88 -5.64 5.48 -14.03
N ARG A 89 -6.89 5.31 -14.49
CA ARG A 89 -7.30 5.79 -15.82
C ARG A 89 -7.36 7.31 -15.86
N GLU A 90 -6.78 7.89 -16.90
CA GLU A 90 -6.96 9.31 -17.24
C GLU A 90 -8.45 9.63 -17.46
N ARG A 91 -8.90 10.77 -16.92
CA ARG A 91 -10.29 11.22 -17.02
C ARG A 91 -10.37 12.53 -17.78
N ARG A 92 -11.28 12.63 -18.74
CA ARG A 92 -11.59 13.91 -19.39
C ARG A 92 -12.41 14.76 -18.43
N VAL A 93 -12.12 16.05 -18.38
CA VAL A 93 -12.85 17.03 -17.56
C VAL A 93 -13.43 18.10 -18.48
N ALA A 94 -14.58 18.66 -18.10
CA ALA A 94 -15.20 19.73 -18.86
C ALA A 94 -14.21 20.90 -19.07
N THR A 95 -14.23 21.47 -20.26
CA THR A 95 -13.45 22.66 -20.62
C THR A 95 -14.44 23.80 -20.80
N SER A 96 -14.27 24.89 -20.05
CA SER A 96 -15.15 26.04 -20.18
C SER A 96 -14.92 26.75 -21.52
N LEU A 97 -15.98 27.41 -22.02
CA LEU A 97 -16.00 28.04 -23.35
C LEU A 97 -14.79 28.94 -23.64
N PRO A 98 -14.28 29.77 -22.71
CA PRO A 98 -13.12 30.63 -22.98
C PRO A 98 -11.82 29.87 -23.31
N PHE A 99 -11.72 28.60 -22.92
CA PHE A 99 -10.51 27.78 -23.14
C PHE A 99 -10.62 26.85 -24.35
N LEU A 100 -11.68 26.97 -25.16
CA LEU A 100 -11.77 26.25 -26.41
C LEU A 100 -10.77 26.81 -27.43
N PRO A 101 -10.13 25.96 -28.28
CA PRO A 101 -10.38 24.53 -28.50
C PRO A 101 -9.56 23.58 -27.59
N GLY A 102 -9.05 24.06 -26.46
CA GLY A 102 -8.31 23.26 -25.49
C GLY A 102 -9.10 22.06 -24.91
N ARG A 103 -8.38 21.14 -24.26
CA ARG A 103 -8.97 19.94 -23.64
C ARG A 103 -8.39 19.70 -22.25
N ASN A 104 -9.26 19.58 -21.26
CA ASN A 104 -8.87 19.26 -19.88
C ASN A 104 -8.82 17.76 -19.62
N ARG A 105 -7.77 17.32 -18.91
CA ARG A 105 -7.54 15.92 -18.52
C ARG A 105 -7.07 15.87 -17.07
N LEU A 106 -7.56 14.88 -16.32
CA LEU A 106 -7.11 14.57 -14.96
C LEU A 106 -6.29 13.28 -15.00
N LEU A 107 -5.02 13.39 -14.62
CA LEU A 107 -4.04 12.31 -14.59
C LEU A 107 -3.68 11.99 -13.14
N PRO A 108 -4.14 10.86 -12.58
CA PRO A 108 -3.72 10.43 -11.25
C PRO A 108 -2.22 10.11 -11.24
N GLN A 109 -1.47 10.72 -10.32
CA GLN A 109 -0.02 10.50 -10.17
C GLN A 109 0.32 10.05 -8.74
N PRO A 110 1.32 9.17 -8.58
CA PRO A 110 1.83 8.82 -7.26
C PRO A 110 2.56 10.00 -6.62
N LEU A 111 2.48 10.12 -5.29
CA LEU A 111 3.11 11.21 -4.54
C LEU A 111 4.60 10.99 -4.28
N GLY A 112 5.06 9.73 -4.27
CA GLY A 112 6.44 9.37 -3.91
C GLY A 112 6.50 8.32 -2.81
N VAL A 113 7.44 8.50 -1.88
CA VAL A 113 7.60 7.64 -0.70
C VAL A 113 6.60 8.06 0.38
N VAL A 114 5.85 7.09 0.90
CA VAL A 114 4.79 7.33 1.90
C VAL A 114 5.15 6.64 3.21
N GLY A 115 5.07 7.37 4.32
CA GLY A 115 5.17 6.81 5.67
C GLY A 115 3.80 6.30 6.15
N ILE A 116 3.74 5.04 6.59
CA ILE A 116 2.53 4.42 7.14
C ILE A 116 2.80 4.11 8.61
N VAL A 117 1.97 4.65 9.51
CA VAL A 117 2.03 4.39 10.95
C VAL A 117 0.75 3.68 11.36
N SER A 118 0.88 2.47 11.91
CA SER A 118 -0.25 1.67 12.39
C SER A 118 -0.37 1.74 13.91
N PRO A 119 -1.60 1.77 14.48
CA PRO A 119 -1.78 1.64 15.92
C PRO A 119 -1.50 0.20 16.40
N TRP A 120 -1.37 0.02 17.71
CA TRP A 120 -1.03 -1.28 18.30
C TRP A 120 -2.18 -2.29 18.28
N ASN A 121 -3.44 -1.83 18.29
CA ASN A 121 -4.62 -2.67 18.50
C ASN A 121 -5.05 -3.51 17.27
N TYR A 122 -4.65 -3.08 16.07
CA TYR A 122 -4.81 -3.81 14.81
C TYR A 122 -3.51 -3.68 14.00
N PRO A 123 -2.47 -4.45 14.37
CA PRO A 123 -1.10 -4.15 13.93
C PRO A 123 -0.76 -4.63 12.51
N VAL A 124 -1.68 -5.31 11.81
CA VAL A 124 -1.46 -5.97 10.51
C VAL A 124 -2.21 -5.28 9.38
#